data_AF-A0A9P9DIW8-F1
#
_entry.id   AF-A0A9P9DIW8-F1
#
_cell.length_a   1.000
_cell.length_b   1.000
_cell.length_c   1.000
_cell.angle_alpha   90.00
_cell.angle_beta   90.00
_cell.angle_gamma   90.00
#
_symmetry.space_group_name_H-M   'P 1'
#
loop_
_entity.id
_entity.type
_entity.pdbx_description
1 polymer ?
#
loop_
_entity_poly.entity_id
_entity_poly.type
_entity_poly.pdbx_seq_one_letter_code
_entity_poly.pdbx_strand_id
1 'polypeptide(L)'
;MPSDAHHWHCQHILYFNPCHANIPQLFDAVKRGVQLYGGCDKPTPAQLMGGLSANKPIFHLVTRPMTLGSHKGVIIEACTDCRNNWASYRAGAIEIEDISAINNELGPTAGTRGVMGTASAMACILVGLGLMPFGGSTAPAVSYSRLRIAEETGANAVAAFKKDLRPSLYSRENPY
;
A
#
# COMPACT_ATOMS: atom_id res chain seq x y z
N MET A 1 32.29 -7.97 16.31
CA MET A 1 31.19 -7.05 15.98
C MET A 1 30.36 -7.65 14.84
N PRO A 2 29.26 -8.36 15.15
CA PRO A 2 28.23 -8.70 14.17
C PRO A 2 26.85 -8.31 14.75
N SER A 3 26.46 -7.03 14.68
CA SER A 3 25.17 -6.57 15.27
C SER A 3 24.22 -5.93 14.27
N ASP A 4 24.62 -5.75 13.02
CA ASP A 4 23.86 -4.85 12.15
C ASP A 4 22.74 -5.57 11.41
N ALA A 5 22.84 -6.88 11.15
CA ALA A 5 21.93 -7.67 10.29
C ALA A 5 20.43 -7.68 10.70
N HIS A 6 20.10 -7.39 11.97
CA HIS A 6 18.71 -7.34 12.41
C HIS A 6 18.07 -5.94 12.34
N HIS A 7 18.87 -4.88 12.20
CA HIS A 7 18.37 -3.51 12.03
C HIS A 7 17.76 -3.26 10.62
N TRP A 8 18.05 -4.16 9.66
CA TRP A 8 17.79 -3.98 8.23
C TRP A 8 16.30 -4.05 7.84
N HIS A 9 15.49 -4.84 8.54
CA HIS A 9 14.09 -5.06 8.14
C HIS A 9 13.23 -3.79 8.23
N CYS A 10 13.50 -2.92 9.20
CA CYS A 10 12.67 -1.73 9.44
C CYS A 10 13.16 -0.47 8.69
N GLN A 11 14.45 -0.38 8.34
CA GLN A 11 15.03 0.80 7.67
C GLN A 11 15.04 0.72 6.13
N HIS A 12 15.15 -0.48 5.53
CA HIS A 12 15.26 -0.61 4.06
C HIS A 12 13.95 -0.48 3.28
N ILE A 13 12.78 -0.45 3.93
CA ILE A 13 11.50 -0.14 3.28
C ILE A 13 11.51 1.24 2.60
N LEU A 14 12.36 2.16 3.06
CA LEU A 14 12.51 3.48 2.43
C LEU A 14 13.52 3.49 1.27
N TYR A 15 14.48 2.57 1.24
CA TYR A 15 15.64 2.61 0.34
C TYR A 15 15.43 1.84 -0.96
N PHE A 16 14.67 0.74 -0.95
CA PHE A 16 14.23 0.11 -2.20
C PHE A 16 12.86 0.65 -2.58
N ASN A 17 12.83 1.63 -3.48
CA ASN A 17 11.59 2.11 -4.07
C ASN A 17 11.24 1.24 -5.29
N PRO A 18 10.32 0.26 -5.18
CA PRO A 18 9.91 -0.55 -6.33
C PRO A 18 9.28 0.29 -7.46
N CYS A 19 9.03 1.59 -7.25
CA CYS A 19 8.66 2.51 -8.35
C CYS A 19 9.63 2.46 -9.52
N HIS A 20 10.95 2.29 -9.29
CA HIS A 20 11.95 2.26 -10.37
C HIS A 20 11.96 0.93 -11.11
N ALA A 21 11.73 -0.19 -10.40
CA ALA A 21 11.65 -1.51 -11.00
C ALA A 21 10.40 -1.67 -11.88
N ASN A 22 9.32 -0.95 -11.55
CA ASN A 22 8.02 -1.10 -12.20
C ASN A 22 7.65 0.03 -13.17
N ILE A 23 8.60 0.89 -13.56
CA ILE A 23 8.36 1.98 -14.52
C ILE A 23 7.73 1.48 -15.83
N PRO A 24 8.19 0.38 -16.45
CA PRO A 24 7.58 -0.12 -17.69
C PRO A 24 6.11 -0.52 -17.50
N GLN A 25 5.78 -1.20 -16.41
CA GLN A 25 4.39 -1.54 -16.07
C GLN A 25 3.56 -0.28 -15.82
N LEU A 26 4.14 0.77 -15.24
CA LEU A 26 3.48 2.07 -15.07
C LEU A 26 3.08 2.69 -16.41
N PHE A 27 4.00 2.70 -17.38
CA PHE A 27 3.74 3.27 -18.70
C PHE A 27 2.68 2.48 -19.47
N ASP A 28 2.73 1.15 -19.43
CA ASP A 28 1.71 0.31 -20.09
C ASP A 28 0.34 0.40 -19.39
N ALA A 29 0.32 0.53 -18.06
CA ALA A 29 -0.89 0.80 -17.30
C ALA A 29 -1.53 2.15 -17.68
N VAL A 30 -0.73 3.21 -17.79
CA VAL A 30 -1.18 4.54 -18.25
C VAL A 30 -1.69 4.49 -19.69
N LYS A 31 -1.04 3.72 -20.58
CA LYS A 31 -1.51 3.53 -21.96
C LYS A 31 -2.90 2.89 -22.01
N ARG A 32 -3.12 1.86 -21.19
CA ARG A 32 -4.38 1.10 -21.07
C ARG A 32 -5.42 1.80 -20.19
N GLY A 33 -5.01 2.84 -19.46
CA GLY A 33 -5.78 3.57 -18.44
C GLY A 33 -6.31 2.70 -17.29
N VAL A 34 -5.86 1.47 -17.13
CA VAL A 34 -6.14 0.66 -15.95
C VAL A 34 -4.86 0.64 -15.11
N GLN A 35 -4.88 1.34 -13.98
CA GLN A 35 -3.71 1.53 -13.13
C GLN A 35 -3.67 0.44 -12.05
N LEU A 36 -3.03 -0.68 -12.38
CA LEU A 36 -2.83 -1.80 -11.48
C LEU A 36 -1.44 -1.73 -10.82
N TYR A 37 -1.43 -1.92 -9.50
CA TYR A 37 -0.26 -2.08 -8.62
C TYR A 37 0.51 -0.83 -8.20
N GLY A 38 -0.01 -0.17 -7.17
CA GLY A 38 0.77 0.60 -6.20
C GLY A 38 0.44 0.10 -4.80
N GLY A 39 1.40 -0.48 -4.09
CA GLY A 39 1.18 -0.99 -2.73
C GLY A 39 1.94 -0.17 -1.68
N CYS A 40 3.20 0.12 -1.97
CA CYS A 40 4.05 0.88 -1.07
C CYS A 40 3.64 2.37 -1.05
N ASP A 41 4.24 3.15 -0.14
CA ASP A 41 3.89 4.54 0.12
C ASP A 41 3.91 5.46 -1.10
N LYS A 42 4.90 5.27 -1.99
CA LYS A 42 5.20 6.18 -3.13
C LYS A 42 4.56 5.77 -4.46
N PRO A 43 4.45 4.48 -4.83
CA PRO A 43 3.82 4.07 -6.08
C PRO A 43 2.40 4.61 -6.25
N THR A 44 1.57 4.53 -5.21
CA THR A 44 0.16 4.91 -5.28
C THR A 44 -0.05 6.38 -5.66
N PRO A 45 0.55 7.37 -4.97
CA PRO A 45 0.41 8.77 -5.36
C PRO A 45 1.10 9.08 -6.69
N ALA A 46 2.24 8.46 -7.01
CA ALA A 46 2.91 8.66 -8.30
C ALA A 46 2.02 8.21 -9.47
N GLN A 47 1.37 7.05 -9.33
CA GLN A 47 0.42 6.51 -10.29
C GLN A 47 -0.83 7.38 -10.43
N LEU A 48 -1.35 7.89 -9.31
CA LEU A 48 -2.49 8.80 -9.33
C LEU A 48 -2.14 10.07 -10.12
N MET A 49 -1.00 10.72 -9.82
CA MET A 49 -0.55 11.91 -10.54
C MET A 49 -0.31 11.63 -12.04
N GLY A 50 0.29 10.49 -12.39
CA GLY A 50 0.49 10.08 -13.78
C GLY A 50 -0.83 9.85 -14.52
N GLY A 51 -1.80 9.19 -13.86
CA GLY A 51 -3.13 8.95 -14.41
C GLY A 51 -3.93 10.23 -14.62
N LEU A 52 -3.92 11.13 -13.65
CA LEU A 52 -4.52 12.47 -13.75
C LEU A 52 -3.90 13.27 -14.90
N SER A 53 -2.57 13.26 -15.02
CA SER A 53 -1.85 13.98 -16.07
C SER A 53 -2.15 13.44 -17.47
N ALA A 54 -2.37 12.12 -17.61
CA ALA A 54 -2.75 11.51 -18.87
C ALA A 54 -4.23 11.75 -19.25
N ASN A 55 -5.04 12.23 -18.30
CA ASN A 55 -6.49 12.47 -18.43
C ASN A 55 -7.27 11.32 -19.10
N LYS A 56 -6.92 10.08 -18.76
CA LYS A 56 -7.65 8.87 -19.19
C LYS A 56 -8.48 8.34 -18.03
N PRO A 57 -9.57 7.59 -18.27
CA PRO A 57 -10.25 6.88 -17.20
C PRO A 57 -9.21 6.07 -16.40
N ILE A 58 -9.22 6.21 -15.08
CA ILE A 58 -8.30 5.52 -14.18
C ILE A 58 -9.06 4.88 -13.03
N PHE A 59 -8.66 3.65 -12.69
CA PHE A 59 -9.12 2.93 -11.51
C PHE A 59 -7.92 2.28 -10.85
N HIS A 60 -7.90 2.33 -9.51
CA HIS A 60 -6.79 1.83 -8.72
C HIS A 60 -7.14 0.52 -8.01
N LEU A 61 -6.22 -0.44 -8.09
CA LEU A 61 -6.18 -1.60 -7.22
C LEU A 61 -4.84 -1.61 -6.47
N VAL A 62 -4.86 -1.13 -5.23
CA VAL A 62 -3.64 -1.03 -4.40
C VAL A 62 -3.47 -2.24 -3.50
N THR A 63 -2.23 -2.59 -3.20
CA THR A 63 -1.89 -3.62 -2.20
C THR A 63 -2.35 -3.18 -0.82
N ARG A 64 -2.66 -4.15 0.03
CA ARG A 64 -3.36 -3.96 1.30
C ARG A 64 -2.53 -4.38 2.49
N PRO A 65 -2.97 -4.09 3.73
CA PRO A 65 -2.13 -4.41 4.87
C PRO A 65 -1.83 -5.89 4.99
N MET A 66 -0.62 -6.18 5.44
CA MET A 66 -0.23 -7.47 5.99
C MET A 66 -1.14 -7.80 7.17
N THR A 67 -1.29 -9.10 7.45
CA THR A 67 -1.88 -9.56 8.71
C THR A 67 -0.99 -9.20 9.89
N LEU A 68 -1.59 -9.12 11.08
CA LEU A 68 -0.88 -8.82 12.31
C LEU A 68 -0.07 -10.04 12.77
N GLY A 69 1.10 -9.79 13.36
CA GLY A 69 1.92 -10.81 14.03
C GLY A 69 1.57 -10.89 15.51
N SER A 70 2.20 -11.82 16.23
CA SER A 70 2.05 -11.92 17.67
C SER A 70 3.34 -12.34 18.36
N HIS A 71 3.64 -11.75 19.51
CA HIS A 71 4.77 -12.13 20.34
C HIS A 71 4.35 -12.14 21.82
N LYS A 72 4.60 -13.26 22.52
CA LYS A 72 4.23 -13.45 23.95
C LYS A 72 2.77 -13.09 24.28
N GLY A 73 1.84 -13.41 23.37
CA GLY A 73 0.41 -13.12 23.54
C GLY A 73 0.01 -11.67 23.27
N VAL A 74 0.96 -10.81 22.88
CA VAL A 74 0.71 -9.43 22.44
C VAL A 74 0.69 -9.37 20.92
N ILE A 75 -0.32 -8.69 20.38
CA ILE A 75 -0.39 -8.42 18.94
C ILE A 75 0.65 -7.38 18.58
N ILE A 76 1.40 -7.62 17.52
CA ILE A 76 2.46 -6.72 17.05
C ILE A 76 2.27 -6.36 15.57
N GLU A 77 2.64 -5.13 15.26
CA GLU A 77 2.51 -4.57 13.93
C GLU A 77 3.77 -3.84 13.45
N ALA A 78 3.97 -3.82 12.14
CA ALA A 78 5.04 -3.05 11.51
C ALA A 78 4.85 -1.53 11.77
N CYS A 79 5.95 -0.77 11.78
CA CYS A 79 6.02 0.66 12.14
C CYS A 79 5.99 0.98 13.63
N THR A 80 4.80 1.06 14.22
CA THR A 80 4.65 1.64 15.58
C THR A 80 5.32 0.74 16.59
N ASP A 81 4.99 -0.56 16.57
CA ASP A 81 5.58 -1.51 17.50
C ASP A 81 7.03 -1.79 17.16
N CYS A 82 7.40 -1.80 15.87
CA CYS A 82 8.82 -1.84 15.48
C CYS A 82 9.61 -0.71 16.15
N ARG A 83 9.14 0.54 16.06
CA ARG A 83 9.82 1.70 16.63
C ARG A 83 9.88 1.64 18.15
N ASN A 84 8.78 1.25 18.80
CA ASN A 84 8.67 1.17 20.26
C ASN A 84 9.54 0.05 20.84
N ASN A 85 9.54 -1.14 20.22
CA ASN A 85 10.35 -2.27 20.67
C ASN A 85 11.84 -2.00 20.45
N TRP A 86 12.24 -1.39 19.33
CA TRP A 86 13.62 -0.97 19.13
C TRP A 86 14.07 0.15 20.07
N ALA A 87 13.17 1.05 20.47
CA ALA A 87 13.48 2.05 21.49
C ALA A 87 13.69 1.40 22.86
N SER A 88 12.85 0.42 23.22
CA SER A 88 12.95 -0.33 24.48
C SER A 88 14.20 -1.21 24.53
N TYR A 89 14.57 -1.84 23.42
CA TYR A 89 15.86 -2.56 23.28
C TYR A 89 17.05 -1.62 23.50
N ARG A 90 17.07 -0.44 22.87
CA ARG A 90 18.14 0.55 23.08
C ARG A 90 18.20 1.09 24.51
N ALA A 91 17.07 1.08 25.22
CA ALA A 91 16.99 1.45 26.63
C ALA A 91 17.42 0.31 27.58
N GLY A 92 17.76 -0.88 27.06
CA GLY A 92 18.12 -2.07 27.86
C GLY A 92 16.93 -2.74 28.54
N ALA A 93 15.69 -2.44 28.12
CA ALA A 93 14.47 -3.03 28.70
C ALA A 93 14.04 -4.33 28.00
N ILE A 94 14.61 -4.64 26.84
CA ILE A 94 14.33 -5.84 26.04
C ILE A 94 15.67 -6.46 25.66
N GLU A 95 15.77 -7.79 25.74
CA GLU A 95 16.97 -8.54 25.37
C GLU A 95 17.07 -8.77 23.85
N ILE A 96 18.25 -9.15 23.38
CA ILE A 96 18.52 -9.36 21.95
C ILE A 96 17.67 -10.51 21.36
N GLU A 97 17.39 -11.55 22.15
CA GLU A 97 16.56 -12.68 21.75
C GLU A 97 15.11 -12.23 21.51
N ASP A 98 14.59 -11.38 22.39
CA ASP A 98 13.21 -10.88 22.32
C ASP A 98 13.03 -9.93 21.13
N ILE A 99 13.94 -8.97 20.91
CA ILE A 99 13.84 -8.09 19.74
C ILE A 99 14.00 -8.85 18.42
N SER A 100 14.82 -9.91 18.40
CA SER A 100 14.98 -10.78 17.23
C SER A 100 13.69 -11.55 16.94
N ALA A 101 13.07 -12.14 17.97
CA ALA A 101 11.79 -12.83 17.85
C ALA A 101 10.66 -11.88 17.39
N ILE A 102 10.59 -10.67 17.94
CA ILE A 102 9.65 -9.63 17.50
C ILE A 102 9.88 -9.30 16.03
N ASN A 103 11.13 -9.07 15.61
CA ASN A 103 11.44 -8.71 14.22
C ASN A 103 11.02 -9.80 13.21
N ASN A 104 11.07 -11.08 13.58
CA ASN A 104 10.62 -12.18 12.71
C ASN A 104 9.09 -12.22 12.54
N GLU A 105 8.36 -11.68 13.50
CA GLU A 105 6.89 -11.61 13.48
C GLU A 105 6.37 -10.26 12.95
N LEU A 106 7.27 -9.28 12.70
CA LEU A 106 6.93 -7.99 12.09
C LEU A 106 6.71 -8.17 10.57
N GLY A 107 5.47 -8.47 10.19
CA GLY A 107 5.06 -8.61 8.78
C GLY A 107 4.98 -10.08 8.33
N PRO A 108 4.10 -10.89 8.95
CA PRO A 108 4.01 -12.32 8.71
C PRO A 108 3.49 -12.70 7.31
N THR A 109 2.85 -11.77 6.60
CA THR A 109 2.28 -12.01 5.27
C THR A 109 2.69 -10.92 4.28
N ALA A 110 2.50 -11.16 2.98
CA ALA A 110 2.73 -10.14 1.96
C ALA A 110 1.69 -9.02 2.08
N GLY A 111 2.12 -7.76 1.95
CA GLY A 111 1.22 -6.62 2.07
C GLY A 111 1.92 -5.30 2.38
N THR A 112 1.13 -4.28 2.63
CA THR A 112 1.55 -2.97 3.13
C THR A 112 1.55 -2.97 4.65
N ARG A 113 2.03 -1.88 5.25
CA ARG A 113 1.97 -1.71 6.71
C ARG A 113 0.51 -1.63 7.18
N GLY A 114 0.21 -2.16 8.36
CA GLY A 114 -1.13 -2.25 8.95
C GLY A 114 -1.64 -0.94 9.54
N VAL A 115 -0.72 -0.05 9.93
CA VAL A 115 -0.99 1.27 10.48
C VAL A 115 -1.66 2.16 9.46
N MET A 116 -2.28 3.24 9.96
CA MET A 116 -2.70 4.37 9.13
C MET A 116 -1.48 5.20 8.67
N GLY A 117 -0.59 4.58 7.91
CA GLY A 117 0.53 5.23 7.23
C GLY A 117 0.13 5.71 5.83
N THR A 118 1.11 6.14 5.03
CA THR A 118 0.88 6.70 3.70
C THR A 118 0.13 5.76 2.76
N ALA A 119 0.48 4.47 2.75
CA ALA A 119 -0.20 3.48 1.89
C ALA A 119 -1.71 3.39 2.21
N SER A 120 -2.07 3.23 3.49
CA SER A 120 -3.46 3.16 3.96
C SER A 120 -4.21 4.48 3.77
N ALA A 121 -3.55 5.61 4.04
CA ALA A 121 -4.14 6.94 3.83
C ALA A 121 -4.45 7.20 2.35
N MET A 122 -3.52 6.91 1.45
CA MET A 122 -3.73 7.06 0.01
C MET A 122 -4.83 6.16 -0.52
N ALA A 123 -4.97 4.95 0.04
CA ALA A 123 -6.10 4.09 -0.28
C ALA A 123 -7.46 4.70 0.10
N CYS A 124 -7.57 5.30 1.28
CA CYS A 124 -8.79 5.98 1.71
C CYS A 124 -9.09 7.19 0.81
N ILE A 125 -8.06 7.94 0.41
CA ILE A 125 -8.21 9.05 -0.54
C ILE A 125 -8.73 8.55 -1.89
N LEU A 126 -8.19 7.44 -2.41
CA LEU A 126 -8.65 6.86 -3.68
C LEU A 126 -10.12 6.41 -3.63
N VAL A 127 -10.56 5.84 -2.51
CA VAL A 127 -11.97 5.52 -2.29
C VAL A 127 -12.82 6.80 -2.20
N GLY A 128 -12.36 7.82 -1.47
CA GLY A 128 -13.04 9.11 -1.36
C GLY A 128 -13.17 9.84 -2.70
N LEU A 129 -12.21 9.67 -3.60
CA LEU A 129 -12.24 10.20 -4.97
C LEU A 129 -13.07 9.34 -5.94
N GLY A 130 -13.61 8.21 -5.49
CA GLY A 130 -14.39 7.29 -6.34
C GLY A 130 -13.54 6.50 -7.34
N LEU A 131 -12.22 6.47 -7.18
CA LEU A 131 -11.28 5.78 -8.08
C LEU A 131 -11.00 4.33 -7.67
N MET A 132 -11.68 3.84 -6.63
CA MET A 132 -11.55 2.50 -6.08
C MET A 132 -12.84 2.08 -5.36
N PRO A 133 -13.24 0.79 -5.39
CA PRO A 133 -14.36 0.30 -4.59
C PRO A 133 -14.18 0.54 -3.10
N PHE A 134 -15.27 0.75 -2.37
CA PHE A 134 -15.26 1.09 -0.95
C PHE A 134 -14.53 0.04 -0.08
N GLY A 135 -14.87 -1.24 -0.29
CA GLY A 135 -14.21 -2.37 0.38
C GLY A 135 -12.75 -2.56 -0.02
N GLY A 136 -12.34 -1.90 -1.10
CA GLY A 136 -10.97 -1.84 -1.55
C GLY A 136 -10.02 -1.32 -0.48
N SER A 137 -10.47 -0.41 0.39
CA SER A 137 -9.64 0.28 1.39
C SER A 137 -9.22 -0.55 2.61
N THR A 138 -9.96 -1.60 2.96
CA THR A 138 -9.83 -2.25 4.28
C THR A 138 -9.46 -3.73 4.23
N ALA A 139 -9.78 -4.43 3.14
CA ALA A 139 -9.52 -5.87 3.04
C ALA A 139 -8.02 -6.18 3.13
N PRO A 140 -7.54 -7.09 4.01
CA PRO A 140 -6.13 -7.49 4.09
C PRO A 140 -5.60 -8.07 2.77
N ALA A 141 -4.29 -7.95 2.52
CA ALA A 141 -3.70 -8.38 1.24
C ALA A 141 -3.89 -9.85 0.91
N VAL A 142 -3.85 -10.72 1.93
CA VAL A 142 -4.01 -12.17 1.78
C VAL A 142 -5.46 -12.64 1.92
N SER A 143 -6.42 -11.72 2.09
CA SER A 143 -7.84 -12.08 2.23
C SER A 143 -8.47 -12.41 0.89
N TYR A 144 -9.32 -13.45 0.85
CA TYR A 144 -10.13 -13.79 -0.32
C TYR A 144 -11.01 -12.64 -0.82
N SER A 145 -11.43 -11.73 0.08
CA SER A 145 -12.18 -10.52 -0.28
C SER A 145 -11.46 -9.67 -1.33
N ARG A 146 -10.12 -9.75 -1.41
CA ARG A 146 -9.32 -9.04 -2.42
C ARG A 146 -9.59 -9.50 -3.85
N LEU A 147 -9.90 -10.77 -4.06
CA LEU A 147 -10.25 -11.28 -5.39
C LEU A 147 -11.57 -10.68 -5.85
N ARG A 148 -12.58 -10.67 -4.98
CA ARG A 148 -13.87 -10.04 -5.26
C ARG A 148 -13.74 -8.54 -5.54
N ILE A 149 -12.94 -7.84 -4.74
CA ILE A 149 -12.64 -6.41 -4.96
C ILE A 149 -11.90 -6.20 -6.28
N ALA A 150 -10.99 -7.08 -6.66
CA ALA A 150 -10.26 -6.98 -7.92
C ALA A 150 -11.20 -7.14 -9.13
N GLU A 151 -12.12 -8.11 -9.07
CA GLU A 151 -13.16 -8.31 -10.07
C GLU A 151 -14.09 -7.10 -10.17
N GLU A 152 -14.57 -6.58 -9.03
CA GLU A 152 -15.40 -5.38 -8.96
C GLU A 152 -14.67 -4.15 -9.53
N THR A 153 -13.39 -3.99 -9.18
CA THR A 153 -12.54 -2.90 -9.71
C THR A 153 -12.40 -3.02 -11.22
N GLY A 154 -12.19 -4.23 -11.75
CA GLY A 154 -12.11 -4.48 -13.19
C GLY A 154 -13.42 -4.16 -13.92
N ALA A 155 -14.56 -4.60 -13.36
CA ALA A 155 -15.88 -4.31 -13.90
C ALA A 155 -16.17 -2.80 -13.94
N ASN A 156 -15.86 -2.09 -12.84
CA ASN A 156 -16.03 -0.64 -12.74
C ASN A 156 -15.10 0.11 -13.70
N ALA A 157 -13.85 -0.34 -13.85
CA ALA A 157 -12.92 0.22 -14.80
C ALA A 157 -13.45 0.11 -16.23
N VAL A 158 -13.88 -1.08 -16.66
CA VAL A 158 -14.45 -1.29 -18.00
C VAL A 158 -15.71 -0.44 -18.22
N ALA A 159 -16.59 -0.34 -17.21
CA ALA A 159 -17.77 0.52 -17.28
C ALA A 159 -17.41 2.01 -17.44
N ALA A 160 -16.38 2.47 -16.74
CA ALA A 160 -15.87 3.83 -16.85
C ALA A 160 -15.22 4.09 -18.21
N PHE A 161 -14.51 3.11 -18.79
CA PHE A 161 -13.99 3.20 -20.16
C PHE A 161 -15.09 3.33 -21.20
N LYS A 162 -16.14 2.51 -21.10
CA LYS A 162 -17.28 2.59 -22.03
C LYS A 162 -18.00 3.93 -21.98
N LYS A 163 -17.99 4.59 -20.81
CA LYS A 163 -18.60 5.91 -20.58
C LYS A 163 -17.63 7.07 -20.78
N ASP A 164 -16.37 6.80 -21.12
CA ASP A 164 -15.28 7.78 -21.23
C ASP A 164 -15.19 8.71 -20.00
N LEU A 165 -15.29 8.13 -18.79
CA LEU A 165 -15.23 8.89 -17.54
C LEU A 165 -13.79 9.30 -17.22
N ARG A 166 -13.42 10.50 -17.66
CA ARG A 166 -12.08 11.07 -17.48
C ARG A 166 -11.94 11.80 -16.15
N PRO A 167 -10.73 11.83 -15.55
CA PRO A 167 -10.47 12.57 -14.32
C PRO A 167 -10.86 14.05 -14.37
N SER A 168 -10.73 14.70 -15.53
CA SER A 168 -11.17 16.09 -15.72
C SER A 168 -12.65 16.31 -15.42
N LEU A 169 -13.49 15.27 -15.48
CA LEU A 169 -14.91 15.37 -15.13
C LEU A 169 -15.16 15.46 -13.61
N TYR A 170 -14.20 15.03 -12.78
CA TYR A 170 -14.29 15.12 -11.32
C TYR A 170 -13.66 16.41 -10.77
N SER A 171 -12.89 17.13 -11.59
CA SER A 171 -12.30 18.42 -11.23
C SER A 171 -13.38 19.50 -11.19
N ARG A 172 -13.40 20.31 -10.12
CA ARG A 172 -14.25 21.52 -10.02
C ARG A 172 -13.98 22.56 -11.10
N GLU A 173 -12.87 22.45 -11.84
CA GLU A 173 -12.55 23.33 -12.97
C GLU A 173 -13.24 22.92 -14.28
N ASN A 174 -14.12 21.92 -14.27
CA ASN A 174 -14.94 21.61 -15.44
C ASN A 174 -16.03 22.70 -15.62
N PRO A 175 -15.97 23.53 -16.69
CA PRO A 175 -16.90 24.64 -16.88
C PRO A 175 -18.25 24.22 -17.52
N TYR A 176 -18.67 22.96 -17.33
CA TYR A 176 -19.94 22.43 -17.84
C TYR A 176 -20.81 21.91 -16.70
#